data_AF-A0AA88HBD4-F1
#
_entry.id   AF-A0AA88HBD4-F1
#
_cell.length_a   1.000
_cell.length_b   1.000
_cell.length_c   1.000
_cell.angle_alpha   90.00
_cell.angle_beta   90.00
_cell.angle_gamma   90.00
#
_symmetry.space_group_name_H-M   'P 1'
#
loop_
_entity.id
_entity.type
_entity.pdbx_description
1 polymer ?
#
loop_
_entity_poly.entity_id
_entity_poly.type
_entity_poly.pdbx_seq_one_letter_code
_entity_poly.pdbx_strand_id
1 'polypeptide(L)'
;MAKTCLVLLAEGSEETEVVASVDTLRRAEINVTLASLHGKDPVTCSRGVIIVPDASLDDIDDEAVYDVILVPGGLKGVENLSQSPKVARLLKNHEKRGSIIAAICAGPLCLMTHSIGLGKKVTSHPSVQDKLVAGGYQYSEQIACKD
;
A
#
# COMPACT_ATOMS: atom_id res chain seq x y z
N MET A 1 18.80 -10.99 -10.20
CA MET A 1 18.24 -9.63 -10.36
C MET A 1 17.81 -9.14 -8.99
N ALA A 2 17.98 -7.85 -8.70
CA ALA A 2 17.47 -7.25 -7.47
C ALA A 2 15.94 -7.37 -7.40
N LYS A 3 15.40 -7.60 -6.21
CA LYS A 3 13.95 -7.63 -5.98
C LYS A 3 13.35 -6.24 -6.15
N THR A 4 12.09 -6.14 -6.55
CA THR A 4 11.41 -4.86 -6.78
C THR A 4 10.23 -4.64 -5.83
N CYS A 5 10.02 -3.40 -5.39
CA CYS A 5 8.87 -3.02 -4.57
C CYS A 5 8.21 -1.76 -5.11
N LEU A 6 6.89 -1.80 -5.28
CA LEU A 6 6.06 -0.64 -5.56
C LEU A 6 5.44 -0.14 -4.25
N VAL A 7 5.80 1.06 -3.81
CA VAL A 7 5.19 1.72 -2.65
C VAL A 7 4.20 2.76 -3.17
N LEU A 8 2.94 2.65 -2.77
CA LEU A 8 1.91 3.59 -3.17
C LEU A 8 1.95 4.85 -2.30
N LEU A 9 1.80 6.01 -2.92
CA LEU A 9 1.74 7.31 -2.27
C LEU A 9 0.48 8.07 -2.71
N ALA A 10 -0.23 8.67 -1.77
CA ALA A 10 -1.34 9.57 -2.04
C ALA A 10 -1.34 10.72 -1.03
N GLU A 11 -2.06 11.78 -1.34
CA GLU A 11 -2.25 12.89 -0.42
C GLU A 11 -2.87 12.36 0.88
N GLY A 12 -2.25 12.68 2.01
CA GLY A 12 -2.66 12.18 3.32
C GLY A 12 -2.21 10.76 3.67
N SER A 13 -1.31 10.14 2.89
CA SER A 13 -0.55 8.97 3.35
C SER A 13 0.23 9.31 4.63
N GLU A 14 0.39 8.34 5.53
CA GLU A 14 1.20 8.51 6.75
C GLU A 14 2.70 8.47 6.39
N GLU A 15 3.38 9.59 6.62
CA GLU A 15 4.76 9.83 6.18
C GLU A 15 5.79 8.90 6.83
N THR A 16 5.61 8.52 8.09
CA THR A 16 6.53 7.62 8.80
C THR A 16 6.46 6.22 8.21
N GLU A 17 5.25 5.73 7.94
CA GLU A 17 4.99 4.43 7.32
C GLU A 17 5.55 4.36 5.89
N VAL A 18 5.42 5.45 5.12
CA VAL A 18 6.03 5.58 3.78
C VAL A 18 7.56 5.55 3.89
N VAL A 19 8.14 6.48 4.64
CA VAL A 19 9.61 6.70 4.65
C VAL A 19 10.33 5.51 5.28
N ALA A 20 9.84 4.97 6.41
CA ALA A 20 10.46 3.83 7.06
C ALA A 20 10.49 2.59 6.16
N SER A 21 9.39 2.34 5.43
CA SER A 21 9.31 1.22 4.49
C SER A 21 10.25 1.40 3.30
N VAL A 22 10.24 2.58 2.66
CA VAL A 22 11.10 2.89 1.51
C VAL A 22 12.59 2.82 1.89
N ASP A 23 12.98 3.47 3.00
CA ASP A 23 14.37 3.48 3.48
C ASP A 23 14.85 2.06 3.81
N THR A 24 14.07 1.29 4.58
CA THR A 24 14.43 -0.08 4.98
C THR A 24 14.59 -1.00 3.77
N LEU A 25 13.65 -0.95 2.82
CA LEU A 25 13.70 -1.79 1.62
C LEU A 25 14.89 -1.41 0.73
N ARG A 26 15.17 -0.11 0.53
CA ARG A 26 16.35 0.35 -0.23
C ARG A 26 17.66 -0.07 0.44
N ARG A 27 17.76 -0.05 1.77
CA ARG A 27 18.91 -0.58 2.53
C ARG A 27 19.11 -2.08 2.34
N ALA A 28 18.03 -2.82 2.09
CA ALA A 28 18.07 -4.24 1.75
C ALA A 28 18.34 -4.51 0.26
N GLU A 29 18.79 -3.50 -0.50
CA GLU A 29 19.08 -3.58 -1.94
C GLU A 29 17.87 -3.96 -2.80
N ILE A 30 16.66 -3.69 -2.32
CA ILE A 30 15.42 -3.81 -3.10
C ILE A 30 15.25 -2.53 -3.91
N ASN A 31 14.96 -2.69 -5.20
CA ASN A 31 14.66 -1.57 -6.08
C ASN A 31 13.24 -1.07 -5.81
N VAL A 32 13.13 0.03 -5.05
CA VAL A 32 11.85 0.61 -4.64
C VAL A 32 11.43 1.74 -5.58
N THR A 33 10.22 1.64 -6.12
CA THR A 33 9.52 2.74 -6.80
C THR A 33 8.45 3.31 -5.87
N LEU A 34 8.62 4.54 -5.42
CA LEU A 34 7.59 5.31 -4.73
C LEU A 34 6.70 6.01 -5.76
N ALA A 35 5.50 5.49 -5.97
CA ALA A 35 4.59 5.94 -7.03
C ALA A 35 3.40 6.71 -6.45
N SER A 36 3.21 7.95 -6.92
CA SER A 36 2.12 8.82 -6.46
C SER A 36 0.88 8.69 -7.32
N LEU A 37 -0.29 8.63 -6.67
CA LEU A 37 -1.60 8.76 -7.32
C LEU A 37 -1.83 10.16 -7.92
N HIS A 38 -1.05 11.16 -7.52
CA HIS A 38 -1.22 12.57 -7.88
C HIS A 38 -0.14 13.05 -8.88
N GLY A 39 0.32 12.17 -9.77
CA GLY A 39 1.35 12.50 -10.74
C GLY A 39 2.76 12.57 -10.12
N LYS A 40 3.64 13.41 -10.69
CA LYS A 40 5.02 13.59 -10.22
C LYS A 40 5.21 14.75 -9.26
N ASP A 41 4.14 15.47 -8.94
CA ASP A 41 4.20 16.62 -8.04
C ASP A 41 4.46 16.17 -6.59
N PRO A 42 5.04 17.05 -5.76
CA PRO A 42 5.22 16.78 -4.33
C PRO A 42 3.87 16.52 -3.65
N VAL A 43 3.82 15.48 -2.81
CA VAL A 43 2.61 15.02 -2.12
C VAL A 43 2.66 15.43 -0.65
N THR A 44 1.61 16.10 -0.19
CA THR A 44 1.43 16.44 1.23
C THR A 44 0.88 15.22 2.00
N CYS A 45 1.66 14.72 2.96
CA CYS A 45 1.31 13.61 3.84
C CYS A 45 0.43 14.05 5.01
N SER A 46 0.05 13.07 5.84
CA SER A 46 -0.96 13.23 6.89
C SER A 46 -0.64 14.30 7.96
N ARG A 47 0.65 14.55 8.26
CA ARG A 47 1.10 15.60 9.19
C ARG A 47 1.83 16.75 8.51
N GLY A 48 1.63 16.91 7.20
CA GLY A 48 2.15 18.04 6.44
C GLY A 48 3.59 17.87 5.95
N VAL A 49 4.23 16.71 6.18
CA VAL A 49 5.47 16.37 5.48
C VAL A 49 5.18 16.31 3.98
N ILE A 50 6.10 16.85 3.17
CA ILE A 50 5.98 16.84 1.71
C ILE A 50 6.99 15.83 1.16
N ILE A 51 6.51 14.86 0.38
CA ILE A 51 7.34 13.82 -0.23
C ILE A 51 7.27 13.96 -1.76
N VAL A 52 8.43 13.98 -2.41
CA VAL A 52 8.52 13.93 -3.89
C VAL A 52 8.54 12.46 -4.32
N PRO A 53 7.58 12.00 -5.15
CA PRO A 53 7.56 10.62 -5.63
C PRO A 53 8.65 10.36 -6.68
N ASP A 54 9.03 9.09 -6.85
CA ASP A 54 9.92 8.68 -7.94
C ASP A 54 9.18 8.67 -9.30
N ALA A 55 7.88 8.35 -9.28
CA ALA A 55 7.07 8.20 -10.48
C ALA A 55 5.60 8.59 -10.25
N SER A 56 4.91 8.90 -11.34
CA SER A 56 3.45 8.89 -11.38
C SER A 56 2.96 7.44 -11.41
N LEU A 57 1.90 7.13 -10.67
CA LEU A 57 1.24 5.83 -10.75
C LEU A 57 0.67 5.57 -12.15
N ASP A 58 0.30 6.62 -12.88
CA ASP A 58 -0.20 6.50 -14.26
C ASP A 58 0.88 6.11 -15.26
N ASP A 59 2.16 6.36 -14.95
CA ASP A 59 3.30 5.97 -15.80
C ASP A 59 3.66 4.49 -15.66
N ILE A 60 3.10 3.79 -14.66
CA ILE A 60 3.36 2.37 -14.43
C ILE A 60 2.40 1.56 -15.28
N ASP A 61 2.89 0.65 -16.12
CA ASP A 61 2.03 -0.23 -16.91
C ASP A 61 1.07 -1.05 -16.02
N ASP A 62 -0.17 -1.23 -16.45
CA ASP A 62 -1.16 -2.05 -15.70
C ASP A 62 -0.67 -3.50 -15.49
N GLU A 63 0.14 -4.00 -16.42
CA GLU A 63 0.74 -5.33 -16.38
C GLU A 63 2.14 -5.38 -15.72
N ALA A 64 2.64 -4.24 -15.22
CA ALA A 64 3.88 -4.22 -14.46
C ALA A 64 3.75 -5.09 -13.21
N VAL A 65 4.77 -5.90 -12.95
CA VAL A 65 4.81 -6.82 -11.82
C VAL A 65 5.99 -6.49 -10.95
N TYR A 66 5.70 -6.14 -9.71
CA TYR A 66 6.69 -6.00 -8.65
C TYR A 66 6.68 -7.25 -7.78
N ASP A 67 7.82 -7.59 -7.18
CA ASP A 67 7.87 -8.68 -6.19
C ASP A 67 6.99 -8.34 -4.97
N VAL A 68 6.88 -7.04 -4.64
CA VAL A 68 6.06 -6.50 -3.55
C VAL A 68 5.28 -5.27 -4.02
N ILE A 69 4.01 -5.16 -3.63
CA ILE A 69 3.25 -3.90 -3.63
C ILE A 69 2.88 -3.55 -2.19
N LEU A 70 3.17 -2.32 -1.76
CA LEU A 70 2.99 -1.85 -0.40
C LEU A 70 2.00 -0.69 -0.34
N VAL A 71 1.00 -0.82 0.52
CA VAL A 71 -0.04 0.19 0.80
C VAL A 71 0.16 0.78 2.19
N PRO A 72 0.69 2.01 2.30
CA PRO A 72 0.78 2.73 3.56
C PRO A 72 -0.60 3.07 4.12
N GLY A 73 -0.66 3.42 5.40
CA GLY A 73 -1.83 3.96 6.07
C GLY A 73 -1.97 5.47 5.89
N GLY A 74 -2.57 6.11 6.89
CA GLY A 74 -3.11 7.46 6.81
C GLY A 74 -4.51 7.44 6.19
N LEU A 75 -5.54 7.80 6.96
CA LEU A 75 -6.95 7.59 6.55
C LEU A 75 -7.30 8.26 5.22
N LYS A 76 -6.85 9.50 5.01
CA LYS A 76 -7.07 10.24 3.75
C LYS A 76 -6.31 9.59 2.58
N GLY A 77 -5.05 9.19 2.78
CA GLY A 77 -4.29 8.48 1.76
C GLY A 77 -4.94 7.15 1.37
N VAL A 78 -5.41 6.38 2.35
CA VAL A 78 -6.12 5.12 2.12
C VAL A 78 -7.45 5.34 1.41
N GLU A 79 -8.20 6.38 1.74
CA GLU A 79 -9.44 6.74 1.02
C GLU A 79 -9.15 7.04 -0.46
N ASN A 80 -8.14 7.89 -0.72
CA ASN A 80 -7.71 8.23 -2.08
C ASN A 80 -7.28 6.99 -2.88
N LEU A 81 -6.46 6.12 -2.28
CA LEU A 81 -6.01 4.88 -2.92
C LEU A 81 -7.18 3.92 -3.18
N SER A 82 -8.12 3.81 -2.23
CA SER A 82 -9.30 2.93 -2.35
C SER A 82 -10.28 3.35 -3.45
N GLN A 83 -10.26 4.63 -3.83
CA GLN A 83 -11.11 5.15 -4.92
C GLN A 83 -10.46 4.97 -6.29
N SER A 84 -9.18 4.59 -6.36
CA SER A 84 -8.44 4.51 -7.62
C SER A 84 -8.67 3.19 -8.36
N PRO A 85 -9.25 3.22 -9.59
CA PRO A 85 -9.36 2.03 -10.41
C PRO A 85 -8.00 1.44 -10.80
N LYS A 86 -6.97 2.30 -10.90
CA LYS A 86 -5.59 1.89 -11.19
C LYS A 86 -5.02 1.03 -10.06
N VAL A 87 -5.18 1.48 -8.81
CA VAL A 87 -4.76 0.72 -7.62
C VAL A 87 -5.50 -0.62 -7.55
N ALA A 88 -6.81 -0.64 -7.82
CA ALA A 88 -7.58 -1.87 -7.87
C ALA A 88 -7.02 -2.89 -8.89
N ARG A 89 -6.66 -2.43 -10.09
CA ARG A 89 -6.08 -3.30 -11.14
C ARG A 89 -4.70 -3.81 -10.74
N LEU A 90 -3.82 -2.94 -10.25
CA LEU A 90 -2.48 -3.32 -9.79
C LEU A 90 -2.54 -4.37 -8.69
N LEU A 91 -3.35 -4.15 -7.64
CA LEU A 91 -3.47 -5.12 -6.54
C LEU A 91 -3.99 -6.48 -7.01
N LYS A 92 -5.03 -6.50 -7.84
CA LYS A 92 -5.58 -7.76 -8.39
C LYS A 92 -4.57 -8.49 -9.27
N ASN A 93 -3.80 -7.76 -10.08
CA ASN A 93 -2.75 -8.34 -10.91
C ASN A 93 -1.62 -8.94 -10.06
N HIS A 94 -1.23 -8.28 -8.98
CA HIS A 94 -0.22 -8.78 -8.04
C HIS A 94 -0.72 -10.00 -7.27
N GLU A 95 -1.98 -10.00 -6.82
CA GLU A 95 -2.61 -11.15 -6.15
C GLU A 95 -2.65 -12.37 -7.09
N LYS A 96 -3.14 -12.20 -8.32
CA LYS A 96 -3.22 -13.26 -9.32
C LYS A 96 -1.86 -13.90 -9.63
N ARG A 97 -0.78 -13.11 -9.55
CA ARG A 97 0.59 -13.55 -9.83
C ARG A 97 1.32 -14.10 -8.60
N GLY A 98 0.70 -14.05 -7.42
CA GLY A 98 1.31 -14.50 -6.17
C GLY A 98 2.43 -13.58 -5.65
N SER A 99 2.44 -12.31 -6.09
CA SER A 99 3.32 -11.28 -5.51
C SER A 99 2.94 -11.02 -4.05
N ILE A 100 3.88 -10.47 -3.28
CA ILE A 100 3.60 -10.06 -1.91
C ILE A 100 2.79 -8.77 -1.95
N ILE A 101 1.66 -8.75 -1.23
CA ILE A 101 0.87 -7.54 -0.99
C ILE A 101 1.03 -7.20 0.49
N ALA A 102 1.64 -6.05 0.77
CA ALA A 102 1.87 -5.56 2.12
C ALA A 102 0.99 -4.33 2.39
N ALA A 103 0.44 -4.23 3.59
CA ALA A 103 -0.30 -3.05 4.02
C ALA A 103 -0.11 -2.83 5.52
N ILE A 104 -0.15 -1.56 5.95
CA ILE A 104 0.11 -1.18 7.34
C ILE A 104 -0.95 -0.17 7.84
N CYS A 105 -1.22 -0.18 9.14
CA CYS A 105 -2.11 0.77 9.81
C CYS A 105 -3.52 0.73 9.22
N ALA A 106 -3.95 1.78 8.50
CA ALA A 106 -5.24 1.81 7.80
C ALA A 106 -5.20 1.20 6.39
N GLY A 107 -4.01 0.98 5.82
CA GLY A 107 -3.78 0.42 4.48
C GLY A 107 -4.57 -0.85 4.16
N PRO A 108 -4.77 -1.80 5.10
CA PRO A 108 -5.60 -2.99 4.85
C PRO A 108 -7.04 -2.69 4.44
N LEU A 109 -7.59 -1.51 4.76
CA LEU A 109 -8.91 -1.12 4.25
C LEU A 109 -8.92 -0.94 2.72
N CYS A 110 -7.81 -0.53 2.11
CA CYS A 110 -7.70 -0.47 0.64
C CYS A 110 -7.76 -1.88 0.04
N LEU A 111 -7.10 -2.85 0.68
CA LEU A 111 -7.18 -4.27 0.28
C LEU A 111 -8.63 -4.78 0.39
N MET A 112 -9.31 -4.48 1.51
CA MET A 112 -10.72 -4.81 1.70
C MET A 112 -11.62 -4.20 0.61
N THR A 113 -11.49 -2.90 0.33
CA THR A 113 -12.26 -2.20 -0.72
C THR A 113 -12.10 -2.87 -2.09
N HIS A 114 -10.91 -3.38 -2.40
CA HIS A 114 -10.63 -4.04 -3.67
C HIS A 114 -10.77 -5.56 -3.64
N SER A 115 -11.28 -6.12 -2.54
CA SER A 115 -11.50 -7.56 -2.32
C SER A 115 -10.23 -8.42 -2.44
N ILE A 116 -9.10 -7.88 -1.96
CA ILE A 116 -7.79 -8.53 -2.02
C ILE A 116 -7.55 -9.38 -0.77
N GLY A 117 -7.31 -10.67 -0.94
CA GLY A 117 -7.02 -11.58 0.17
C GLY A 117 -8.22 -11.88 1.05
N LEU A 118 -9.44 -11.87 0.49
CA LEU A 118 -10.66 -12.14 1.24
C LEU A 118 -10.57 -13.47 2.02
N GLY A 119 -10.92 -13.45 3.31
CA GLY A 119 -10.85 -14.60 4.20
C GLY A 119 -9.47 -14.86 4.83
N LYS A 120 -8.41 -14.17 4.39
CA LYS A 120 -7.07 -14.28 4.99
C LYS A 120 -6.97 -13.61 6.35
N LYS A 121 -5.93 -13.99 7.09
CA LYS A 121 -5.53 -13.35 8.34
C LYS A 121 -4.81 -12.02 8.08
N VAL A 122 -5.30 -10.96 8.71
CA VAL A 122 -4.77 -9.60 8.63
C VAL A 122 -4.64 -8.96 10.01
N THR A 123 -3.81 -7.93 10.12
CA THR A 123 -3.75 -7.00 11.26
C THR A 123 -3.79 -5.57 10.73
N SER A 124 -4.11 -4.61 11.58
CA SER A 124 -4.22 -3.21 11.21
C SER A 124 -4.08 -2.31 12.44
N HIS A 125 -4.19 -0.99 12.24
CA HIS A 125 -4.40 -0.11 13.37
C HIS A 125 -5.75 -0.42 14.05
N PRO A 126 -5.84 -0.45 15.40
CA PRO A 126 -7.05 -0.86 16.10
C PRO A 126 -8.33 -0.10 15.67
N SER A 127 -8.21 1.17 15.27
CA SER A 127 -9.35 1.98 14.81
C SER A 127 -10.05 1.48 13.55
N VAL A 128 -9.46 0.55 12.80
CA VAL A 128 -10.07 0.00 11.57
C VAL A 128 -10.34 -1.50 11.65
N GLN A 129 -10.08 -2.13 12.80
CA GLN A 129 -10.28 -3.56 13.05
C GLN A 129 -11.72 -4.01 12.72
N ASP A 130 -12.71 -3.33 13.29
CA ASP A 130 -14.13 -3.73 13.14
C ASP A 130 -14.58 -3.76 11.68
N LYS A 131 -14.06 -2.83 10.87
CA LYS A 131 -14.34 -2.78 9.42
C LYS A 131 -13.77 -4.01 8.70
N LEU A 132 -12.55 -4.42 9.03
CA LEU A 132 -11.91 -5.60 8.41
C LEU A 132 -12.61 -6.90 8.81
N VAL A 133 -13.00 -7.04 10.08
CA VAL A 133 -13.79 -8.18 10.55
C VAL A 133 -15.14 -8.25 9.83
N ALA A 134 -15.85 -7.11 9.77
CA ALA A 134 -17.12 -7.02 9.02
C ALA A 134 -16.93 -7.28 7.51
N GLY A 135 -15.75 -6.96 6.97
CA GLY A 135 -15.34 -7.23 5.59
C GLY A 135 -14.92 -8.67 5.31
N GLY A 136 -15.00 -9.58 6.29
CA GLY A 136 -14.75 -11.00 6.11
C GLY A 136 -13.29 -11.45 6.25
N TYR A 137 -12.44 -10.65 6.91
CA TYR A 137 -11.06 -11.03 7.21
C TYR A 137 -10.94 -11.64 8.61
N GLN A 138 -9.96 -12.55 8.79
CA GLN A 138 -9.60 -13.05 10.12
C GLN A 138 -8.66 -12.05 10.78
N TYR A 139 -8.97 -11.56 11.97
CA TYR A 139 -8.16 -10.53 12.61
C TYR A 139 -7.07 -11.10 13.52
N SER A 140 -5.90 -10.46 13.52
CA SER A 140 -4.77 -10.76 14.39
C SER A 140 -4.37 -9.51 15.18
N GLU A 141 -4.17 -9.64 16.48
CA GLU A 141 -3.65 -8.57 17.36
C GLU A 141 -2.11 -8.52 17.38
N GLN A 142 -1.44 -9.38 16.60
CA GLN A 142 0.01 -9.33 16.46
C GLN A 142 0.46 -8.06 15.74
N ILE A 143 1.62 -7.53 16.10
CA ILE A 143 2.20 -6.32 15.49
C ILE A 143 2.43 -6.45 13.97
N ALA A 144 2.59 -7.66 13.47
CA ALA A 144 2.68 -8.00 12.06
C ALA A 144 2.11 -9.40 11.84
N CYS A 145 1.49 -9.64 10.69
CA CYS A 145 1.00 -10.96 10.30
C CYS A 145 1.30 -11.26 8.83
N LYS A 146 1.34 -12.54 8.47
CA LYS A 146 1.52 -13.02 7.10
C LYS A 146 0.68 -14.28 6.89
N ASP A 147 -0.05 -14.32 5.79
CA ASP A 147 -0.91 -15.44 5.34
C ASP A 147 -0.77 -15.67 3.83
#